data_AF-A0A497KVR9-F1
#
_entry.id   AF-A0A497KVR9-F1
#
_cell.length_a   1.000
_cell.length_b   1.000
_cell.length_c   1.000
_cell.angle_alpha   90.00
_cell.angle_beta   90.00
_cell.angle_gamma   90.00
#
_symmetry.space_group_name_H-M   'P 1'
#
loop_
_entity.id
_entity.type
_entity.pdbx_description
1 polymer ?
#
loop_
_entity_poly.entity_id
_entity_poly.type
_entity_poly.pdbx_seq_one_letter_code
_entity_poly.pdbx_strand_id
1 'polypeptide(L)'
;MVDIFIEHGLLLTMKGEGVGPIEDGAVAIEDGRIVEVGKTHRLKQRYRGAEWVLDARGKAVLPGLVDAHIHTSLSLLRGEAQDVPEIEWMLKTLAPFMKYFTREHRIAGAALGVLEAIKAGTTCIGEVGSDLEEITRRIYLPSGVRACIAPLINEIGPDSRPDPYKPYIFYPE
;
A
#
# COMPACT_ATOMS: atom_id res chain seq x y z
N MET A 1 -29.79 -5.82 -4.76
CA MET A 1 -29.28 -7.20 -4.57
C MET A 1 -27.81 -7.00 -4.34
N VAL A 2 -27.22 -7.59 -3.32
CA VAL A 2 -25.81 -7.28 -3.01
C VAL A 2 -24.88 -8.02 -3.95
N ASP A 3 -23.76 -7.41 -4.30
CA ASP A 3 -22.78 -7.98 -5.25
C ASP A 3 -21.97 -9.07 -4.56
N ILE A 4 -21.45 -8.78 -3.36
CA ILE A 4 -20.63 -9.71 -2.57
C ILE A 4 -21.21 -9.87 -1.18
N PHE A 5 -21.32 -11.12 -0.74
CA PHE A 5 -21.71 -11.50 0.61
C PHE A 5 -20.65 -12.39 1.24
N ILE A 6 -19.95 -11.87 2.25
CA ILE A 6 -19.00 -12.65 3.05
C ILE A 6 -19.74 -13.20 4.26
N GLU A 7 -19.60 -14.49 4.57
CA GLU A 7 -20.35 -15.15 5.64
C GLU A 7 -19.50 -16.04 6.54
N HIS A 8 -20.00 -16.33 7.74
CA HIS A 8 -19.42 -17.28 8.69
C HIS A 8 -18.00 -16.93 9.17
N GLY A 9 -17.56 -15.69 8.99
CA GLY A 9 -16.24 -15.21 9.42
C GLY A 9 -16.20 -14.77 10.88
N LEU A 10 -15.01 -14.80 11.49
CA LEU A 10 -14.73 -13.99 12.68
C LEU A 10 -14.43 -12.57 12.21
N LEU A 11 -15.40 -11.67 12.33
CA LEU A 11 -15.18 -10.28 11.92
C LEU A 11 -14.45 -9.53 13.02
N LEU A 12 -13.44 -8.76 12.66
CA LEU A 12 -12.79 -7.78 13.55
C LEU A 12 -13.06 -6.39 12.97
N THR A 13 -14.09 -5.73 13.49
CA THR A 13 -14.65 -4.51 12.87
C THR A 13 -13.83 -3.24 13.13
N MET A 14 -12.85 -3.31 14.05
CA MET A 14 -12.09 -2.16 14.55
C MET A 14 -12.98 -1.10 15.22
N LYS A 15 -14.16 -1.49 15.72
CA LYS A 15 -15.09 -0.62 16.45
C LYS A 15 -15.55 -1.28 17.76
N GLY A 16 -15.51 -0.54 18.88
CA GLY A 16 -15.94 -1.03 20.20
C GLY A 16 -14.81 -1.66 21.01
N GLU A 17 -15.17 -2.46 22.03
CA GLU A 17 -14.20 -3.07 22.95
C GLU A 17 -13.41 -4.23 22.31
N GLY A 18 -12.20 -4.47 22.83
CA GLY A 18 -11.24 -5.40 22.22
C GLY A 18 -10.79 -4.84 20.87
N VAL A 19 -11.33 -5.39 19.77
CA VAL A 19 -11.28 -4.77 18.43
C VAL A 19 -12.59 -4.99 17.66
N GLY A 20 -13.71 -5.07 18.40
CA GLY A 20 -15.05 -5.25 17.84
C GLY A 20 -15.31 -6.60 17.19
N PRO A 21 -15.13 -7.73 17.89
CA PRO A 21 -15.31 -9.06 17.32
C PRO A 21 -16.80 -9.39 17.09
N ILE A 22 -17.10 -9.98 15.94
CA ILE A 22 -18.40 -10.61 15.65
C ILE A 22 -18.13 -12.04 15.20
N GLU A 23 -18.37 -13.00 16.08
CA GLU A 23 -18.34 -14.43 15.74
C GLU A 23 -19.49 -14.77 14.77
N ASP A 24 -19.28 -15.69 13.84
CA ASP A 24 -20.27 -16.07 12.83
C ASP A 24 -20.90 -14.83 12.17
N GLY A 25 -20.04 -13.91 11.74
CA GLY A 25 -20.42 -12.63 11.16
C GLY A 25 -20.44 -12.66 9.64
N ALA A 26 -21.19 -11.71 9.08
CA ALA A 26 -21.30 -11.47 7.66
C ALA A 26 -21.12 -9.99 7.31
N VAL A 27 -20.67 -9.76 6.08
CA VAL A 27 -20.51 -8.44 5.45
C VAL A 27 -21.25 -8.47 4.12
N ALA A 28 -22.19 -7.53 3.94
CA ALA A 28 -22.91 -7.32 2.70
C ALA A 28 -22.31 -6.11 1.94
N ILE A 29 -22.01 -6.28 0.66
CA ILE A 29 -21.32 -5.28 -0.17
C ILE A 29 -22.14 -5.04 -1.45
N GLU A 30 -22.44 -3.77 -1.74
CA GLU A 30 -23.16 -3.31 -2.95
C GLU A 30 -22.43 -2.07 -3.50
N ASP A 31 -22.16 -2.06 -4.80
CA ASP A 31 -21.44 -1.01 -5.53
C ASP A 31 -20.11 -0.62 -4.87
N GLY A 32 -19.31 -1.62 -4.50
CA GLY A 32 -18.02 -1.44 -3.84
C GLY A 32 -18.09 -0.86 -2.41
N ARG A 33 -19.29 -0.73 -1.83
CA ARG A 33 -19.50 -0.21 -0.47
C ARG A 33 -20.06 -1.27 0.46
N ILE A 34 -19.60 -1.25 1.70
CA ILE A 34 -20.19 -2.08 2.76
C ILE A 34 -21.54 -1.46 3.14
N VAL A 35 -22.63 -2.20 2.92
CA VAL A 35 -24.00 -1.74 3.21
C VAL A 35 -24.51 -2.23 4.56
N GLU A 36 -24.05 -3.40 5.04
CA GLU A 36 -24.41 -3.91 6.36
C GLU A 36 -23.34 -4.89 6.88
N VAL A 37 -23.13 -4.87 8.20
CA VAL A 37 -22.23 -5.79 8.92
C VAL A 37 -22.99 -6.33 10.13
N GLY A 38 -22.95 -7.63 10.37
CA GLY A 38 -23.66 -8.23 11.50
C GLY A 38 -23.51 -9.73 11.58
N LYS A 39 -24.40 -10.41 12.32
CA LYS A 39 -24.42 -11.88 12.40
C LYS A 39 -24.92 -12.49 11.09
N THR A 40 -24.28 -13.56 10.63
CA THR A 40 -24.62 -14.24 9.37
C THR A 40 -26.09 -14.64 9.31
N HIS A 41 -26.62 -15.26 10.36
CA HIS A 41 -28.03 -15.70 10.37
C HIS A 41 -29.04 -14.57 10.18
N ARG A 42 -28.72 -13.34 10.63
CA ARG A 42 -29.59 -12.15 10.45
C ARG A 42 -29.50 -11.63 9.03
N LEU A 43 -28.27 -11.41 8.56
CA LEU A 43 -28.04 -10.82 7.23
C LEU A 43 -28.49 -11.76 6.10
N LYS A 44 -28.34 -13.08 6.24
CA LYS A 44 -28.84 -14.07 5.26
C LYS A 44 -30.35 -14.00 5.02
N GLN A 45 -31.13 -13.57 6.02
CA GLN A 45 -32.58 -13.44 5.86
C GLN A 45 -32.94 -12.23 5.00
N ARG A 46 -32.15 -11.15 5.11
CA ARG A 46 -32.35 -9.87 4.44
C ARG A 46 -31.76 -9.85 3.03
N TYR A 47 -30.56 -10.39 2.88
CA TYR A 47 -29.79 -10.38 1.63
C TYR A 47 -29.80 -11.79 1.03
N ARG A 48 -30.79 -12.05 0.17
CA ARG A 48 -30.91 -13.31 -0.58
C ARG A 48 -30.44 -13.13 -2.01
N GLY A 49 -29.69 -14.10 -2.53
CA GLY A 49 -29.25 -14.15 -3.91
C GLY A 49 -28.15 -13.14 -4.25
N ALA A 50 -27.11 -13.01 -3.41
CA ALA A 50 -25.93 -12.24 -3.79
C ALA A 50 -25.28 -12.83 -5.04
N GLU A 51 -24.65 -12.00 -5.88
CA GLU A 51 -23.92 -12.48 -7.07
C GLU A 51 -22.75 -13.39 -6.66
N TRP A 52 -22.03 -13.00 -5.61
CA TRP A 52 -20.92 -13.75 -5.04
C TRP A 52 -21.13 -14.00 -3.55
N VAL A 53 -20.98 -15.26 -3.12
CA VAL A 53 -21.00 -15.66 -1.71
C VAL A 53 -19.65 -16.25 -1.34
N LEU A 54 -19.03 -15.71 -0.29
CA LEU A 54 -17.72 -16.12 0.21
C LEU A 54 -17.86 -16.69 1.63
N ASP A 55 -17.66 -18.01 1.79
CA ASP A 55 -17.61 -18.66 3.10
C ASP A 55 -16.23 -18.42 3.76
N ALA A 56 -16.24 -17.64 4.84
CA ALA A 56 -15.08 -17.29 5.65
C ALA A 56 -15.00 -18.11 6.96
N ARG A 57 -15.66 -19.28 7.04
CA ARG A 57 -15.55 -20.18 8.19
C ARG A 57 -14.10 -20.54 8.50
N GLY A 58 -13.74 -20.39 9.78
CA GLY A 58 -12.36 -20.63 10.24
C GLY A 58 -11.37 -19.53 9.84
N LYS A 59 -11.83 -18.41 9.27
CA LYS A 59 -11.02 -17.26 8.89
C LYS A 59 -11.45 -16.01 9.65
N ALA A 60 -10.51 -15.09 9.81
CA ALA A 60 -10.81 -13.74 10.27
C ALA A 60 -11.04 -12.82 9.07
N VAL A 61 -11.97 -11.88 9.21
CA VAL A 61 -12.26 -10.83 8.23
C VAL A 61 -12.00 -9.49 8.89
N LEU A 62 -11.09 -8.71 8.32
CA LEU A 62 -10.65 -7.42 8.83
C LEU A 62 -10.73 -6.36 7.72
N PRO A 63 -10.77 -5.07 8.07
CA PRO A 63 -10.36 -4.03 7.14
C PRO A 63 -8.97 -4.34 6.58
N GLY A 64 -8.80 -4.14 5.27
CA GLY A 64 -7.48 -4.29 4.65
C GLY A 64 -6.47 -3.32 5.28
N LEU A 65 -5.22 -3.74 5.38
CA LEU A 65 -4.18 -2.94 6.02
C LEU A 65 -3.91 -1.65 5.22
N VAL A 66 -3.50 -0.62 5.95
CA VAL A 66 -3.08 0.67 5.40
C VAL A 66 -1.60 0.82 5.67
N ASP A 67 -0.80 0.78 4.61
CA ASP A 67 0.59 1.19 4.68
C ASP A 67 0.64 2.70 4.46
N ALA A 68 0.96 3.44 5.52
CA ALA A 68 0.92 4.89 5.49
C ALA A 68 2.12 5.52 4.77
N HIS A 69 3.21 4.78 4.59
CA HIS A 69 4.44 5.30 4.01
C HIS A 69 5.32 4.18 3.44
N ILE A 70 5.51 4.18 2.12
CA ILE A 70 6.39 3.25 1.43
C ILE A 70 7.09 3.89 0.22
N HIS A 71 8.19 3.27 -0.17
CA HIS A 71 8.94 3.57 -1.40
C HIS A 71 8.90 2.34 -2.33
N THR A 72 7.75 2.00 -2.92
CA THR A 72 7.61 0.77 -3.71
C THR A 72 8.57 0.72 -4.90
N SER A 73 8.88 1.87 -5.49
CA SER A 73 9.86 1.98 -6.59
C SER A 73 11.25 1.44 -6.23
N LEU A 74 11.62 1.43 -4.95
CA LEU A 74 12.93 0.97 -4.47
C LEU A 74 12.96 -0.52 -4.11
N SER A 75 11.88 -1.28 -4.34
CA SER A 75 11.80 -2.69 -3.92
C SER A 75 12.91 -3.57 -4.49
N LEU A 76 13.42 -3.27 -5.69
CA LEU A 76 14.55 -4.03 -6.29
C LEU A 76 15.91 -3.72 -5.66
N LEU A 77 16.02 -2.69 -4.83
CA LEU A 77 17.24 -2.36 -4.07
C LEU A 77 17.22 -2.98 -2.67
N ARG A 78 16.21 -3.78 -2.34
CA ARG A 78 16.12 -4.50 -1.07
C ARG A 78 17.34 -5.40 -0.91
N GLY A 79 18.08 -5.20 0.19
CA GLY A 79 19.29 -5.97 0.51
C GLY A 79 20.60 -5.31 0.08
N GLU A 80 20.60 -4.28 -0.77
CA GLU A 80 21.83 -3.69 -1.32
C GLU A 80 22.57 -2.76 -0.33
N ALA A 81 21.83 -2.09 0.55
CA ALA A 81 22.36 -1.13 1.54
C ALA A 81 21.99 -1.53 2.97
N GLN A 82 22.46 -2.71 3.41
CA GLN A 82 22.24 -3.26 4.75
C GLN A 82 23.46 -3.02 5.66
N ASP A 83 23.24 -3.02 6.97
CA ASP A 83 24.30 -3.02 8.00
C ASP A 83 25.35 -1.89 7.90
N VAL A 84 24.93 -0.72 7.40
CA VAL A 84 25.77 0.48 7.29
C VAL A 84 25.34 1.56 8.29
N PRO A 85 26.26 2.46 8.72
CA PRO A 85 25.88 3.60 9.55
C PRO A 85 24.81 4.45 8.88
N GLU A 86 23.80 4.88 9.65
CA GLU A 86 22.64 5.65 9.15
C GLU A 86 23.07 6.87 8.31
N ILE A 87 24.04 7.63 8.82
CA ILE A 87 24.55 8.84 8.15
C ILE A 87 25.21 8.56 6.79
N GLU A 88 25.64 7.32 6.56
CA GLU A 88 26.29 6.89 5.33
C GLU A 88 25.33 6.21 4.36
N TRP A 89 24.22 5.66 4.87
CA TRP A 89 23.28 4.83 4.12
C TRP A 89 22.81 5.48 2.82
N MET A 90 22.37 6.74 2.89
CA MET A 90 21.77 7.41 1.74
C MET A 90 22.80 7.76 0.65
N LEU A 91 23.91 8.42 1.03
CA LEU A 91 24.86 9.00 0.08
C LEU A 91 26.01 8.05 -0.29
N LYS A 92 26.53 7.27 0.67
CA LYS A 92 27.69 6.40 0.43
C LYS A 92 27.28 5.00 -0.02
N THR A 93 26.08 4.55 0.33
CA THR A 93 25.65 3.18 0.05
C THR A 93 24.55 3.12 -1.00
N LEU A 94 23.41 3.78 -0.80
CA LEU A 94 22.26 3.70 -1.70
C LEU A 94 22.48 4.50 -3.01
N ALA A 95 23.02 5.71 -2.93
CA ALA A 95 23.20 6.58 -4.10
C ALA A 95 24.04 5.97 -5.24
N PRO A 96 25.13 5.22 -4.97
CA PRO A 96 25.84 4.44 -6.00
C PRO A 96 24.93 3.51 -6.81
N PHE A 97 24.03 2.76 -6.16
CA PHE A 97 23.08 1.89 -6.85
C PHE A 97 22.02 2.69 -7.62
N MET A 98 21.50 3.76 -6.99
CA MET A 98 20.49 4.63 -7.62
C MET A 98 20.97 5.26 -8.93
N LYS A 99 22.28 5.47 -9.11
CA LYS A 99 22.87 5.97 -10.37
C LYS A 99 22.54 5.08 -11.57
N TYR A 100 22.45 3.78 -11.36
CA TYR A 100 22.14 2.79 -12.40
C TYR A 100 20.66 2.37 -12.39
N PHE A 101 19.88 2.92 -11.46
CA PHE A 101 18.48 2.59 -11.30
C PHE A 101 17.65 3.40 -12.29
N THR A 102 17.29 2.76 -13.39
CA THR A 102 16.51 3.36 -14.47
C THR A 102 15.04 3.48 -14.07
N ARG A 103 14.28 4.26 -14.85
CA ARG A 103 12.83 4.35 -14.71
C ARG A 103 12.12 3.00 -14.84
N GLU A 104 12.54 2.14 -15.77
CA GLU A 104 11.94 0.81 -15.90
C GLU A 104 12.24 -0.08 -14.69
N HIS A 105 13.42 0.05 -14.06
CA HIS A 105 13.70 -0.63 -12.79
C HIS A 105 12.75 -0.14 -11.67
N ARG A 106 12.48 1.17 -11.59
CA ARG A 106 11.49 1.71 -10.62
C ARG A 106 10.09 1.18 -10.85
N ILE A 107 9.66 1.07 -12.10
CA ILE A 107 8.34 0.52 -12.45
C ILE A 107 8.25 -0.95 -12.08
N ALA A 108 9.29 -1.74 -12.38
CA ALA A 108 9.36 -3.15 -11.99
C ALA A 108 9.41 -3.32 -10.46
N GLY A 109 10.14 -2.46 -9.75
CA GLY A 109 10.17 -2.41 -8.29
C GLY A 109 8.79 -2.10 -7.70
N ALA A 110 8.10 -1.11 -8.25
CA ALA A 110 6.74 -0.78 -7.82
C ALA A 110 5.78 -1.95 -8.05
N ALA A 111 5.87 -2.64 -9.19
CA ALA A 111 5.08 -3.84 -9.46
C ALA A 111 5.29 -4.93 -8.38
N LEU A 112 6.55 -5.18 -8.01
CA LEU A 112 6.90 -6.13 -6.96
C LEU A 112 6.33 -5.69 -5.59
N GLY A 113 6.57 -4.44 -5.21
CA GLY A 113 6.11 -3.90 -3.93
C GLY A 113 4.59 -3.94 -3.78
N VAL A 114 3.84 -3.57 -4.82
CA VAL A 114 2.36 -3.65 -4.81
C VAL A 114 1.87 -5.10 -4.72
N LEU A 115 2.49 -6.03 -5.45
CA LEU A 115 2.14 -7.45 -5.38
C LEU A 115 2.34 -8.03 -3.97
N GLU A 116 3.48 -7.73 -3.35
CA GLU A 116 3.77 -8.15 -1.98
C GLU A 116 2.80 -7.52 -0.96
N ALA A 117 2.49 -6.23 -1.12
CA ALA A 117 1.53 -5.53 -0.28
C ALA A 117 0.14 -6.20 -0.32
N ILE A 118 -0.36 -6.51 -1.52
CA ILE A 118 -1.64 -7.22 -1.68
C ILE A 118 -1.59 -8.61 -1.03
N LYS A 119 -0.49 -9.35 -1.23
CA LYS A 119 -0.30 -10.68 -0.61
C LYS A 119 -0.25 -10.64 0.92
N ALA A 120 0.24 -9.54 1.49
CA ALA A 120 0.26 -9.30 2.92
C ALA A 120 -1.07 -8.75 3.49
N GLY A 121 -2.06 -8.46 2.64
CA GLY A 121 -3.36 -7.92 3.06
C GLY A 121 -3.44 -6.39 3.09
N THR A 122 -2.45 -5.68 2.57
CA THR A 122 -2.48 -4.23 2.40
C THR A 122 -3.35 -3.85 1.21
N THR A 123 -4.28 -2.93 1.44
CA THR A 123 -5.25 -2.46 0.42
C THR A 123 -5.15 -0.96 0.15
N CYS A 124 -4.41 -0.22 0.98
CA CYS A 124 -4.14 1.20 0.81
C CYS A 124 -2.66 1.49 1.04
N ILE A 125 -2.06 2.26 0.14
CA ILE A 125 -0.61 2.50 0.10
C ILE A 125 -0.32 4.01 0.04
N GLY A 126 0.47 4.53 0.97
CA GLY A 126 1.05 5.88 0.93
C GLY A 126 2.40 5.85 0.22
N GLU A 127 2.41 6.07 -1.09
CA GLU A 127 3.63 6.03 -1.90
C GLU A 127 4.31 7.38 -1.95
N VAL A 128 5.63 7.39 -1.72
CA VAL A 128 6.48 8.56 -1.90
C VAL A 128 7.70 8.23 -2.75
N GLY A 129 7.97 9.06 -3.76
CA GLY A 129 9.06 8.77 -4.68
C GLY A 129 9.11 9.66 -5.93
N SER A 130 9.85 9.19 -6.92
CA SER A 130 10.00 9.78 -8.25
C SER A 130 9.33 8.90 -9.31
N ASP A 131 9.13 9.41 -10.52
CA ASP A 131 8.49 8.69 -11.63
C ASP A 131 7.04 8.22 -11.31
N LEU A 132 6.41 8.83 -10.30
CA LEU A 132 5.13 8.33 -9.75
C LEU A 132 3.95 8.45 -10.70
N GLU A 133 3.95 9.39 -11.65
CA GLU A 133 2.88 9.49 -12.65
C GLU A 133 2.81 8.21 -13.50
N GLU A 134 3.95 7.78 -14.03
CA GLU A 134 4.03 6.60 -14.87
C GLU A 134 3.82 5.31 -14.07
N ILE A 135 4.39 5.23 -12.87
CA ILE A 135 4.16 4.11 -11.94
C ILE A 135 2.68 4.02 -11.57
N THR A 136 2.01 5.14 -11.32
CA THR A 136 0.57 5.17 -11.01
C THR A 136 -0.24 4.60 -12.18
N ARG A 137 0.05 5.06 -13.40
CA ARG A 137 -0.65 4.63 -14.61
C ARG A 137 -0.44 3.15 -14.92
N ARG A 138 0.78 2.63 -14.75
CA ARG A 138 1.15 1.26 -15.16
C ARG A 138 0.90 0.22 -14.07
N ILE A 139 1.00 0.60 -12.80
CA ILE A 139 0.99 -0.34 -11.67
C ILE A 139 -0.19 -0.09 -10.74
N TYR A 140 -0.29 1.09 -10.12
CA TYR A 140 -1.31 1.33 -9.08
C TYR A 140 -2.73 1.25 -9.63
N LEU A 141 -3.06 1.98 -10.71
CA LEU A 141 -4.41 1.97 -11.29
C LEU A 141 -4.84 0.56 -11.74
N PRO A 142 -4.03 -0.19 -12.52
CA PRO A 142 -4.44 -1.54 -12.95
C PRO A 142 -4.49 -2.57 -11.81
N SER A 143 -3.74 -2.36 -10.71
CA SER A 143 -3.74 -3.29 -9.57
C SER A 143 -5.00 -3.21 -8.70
N GLY A 144 -5.78 -2.13 -8.80
CA GLY A 144 -7.01 -1.93 -8.02
C GLY A 144 -6.79 -1.58 -6.53
N VAL A 145 -5.54 -1.36 -6.10
CA VAL A 145 -5.27 -0.88 -4.73
C VAL A 145 -5.66 0.60 -4.60
N ARG A 146 -5.95 1.03 -3.37
CA ARG A 146 -6.01 2.47 -3.06
C ARG A 146 -4.61 3.00 -2.85
N ALA A 147 -4.33 4.20 -3.33
CA ALA A 147 -3.04 4.83 -3.10
C ALA A 147 -3.16 6.33 -2.84
N CYS A 148 -2.35 6.82 -1.91
CA CYS A 148 -2.01 8.23 -1.77
C CYS A 148 -0.63 8.42 -2.41
N ILE A 149 -0.58 9.19 -3.50
CA ILE A 149 0.64 9.38 -4.28
C ILE A 149 1.26 10.73 -3.91
N ALA A 150 2.47 10.70 -3.36
CA ALA A 150 3.21 11.87 -2.90
C ALA A 150 4.53 12.01 -3.68
N PRO A 151 4.54 12.73 -4.82
CA PRO A 151 5.78 12.99 -5.55
C PRO A 151 6.78 13.75 -4.68
N LEU A 152 8.05 13.31 -4.70
CA LEU A 152 9.12 14.03 -4.03
C LEU A 152 9.39 15.36 -4.73
N ILE A 153 9.39 16.44 -3.95
CA ILE A 153 9.81 17.77 -4.36
C ILE A 153 11.13 18.05 -3.67
N ASN A 154 12.18 18.31 -4.46
CA ASN A 154 13.48 18.73 -3.97
C ASN A 154 13.91 19.98 -4.73
N GLU A 155 14.18 21.07 -4.00
CA GLU A 155 14.64 22.35 -4.54
C GLU A 155 16.09 22.27 -5.04
N ILE A 156 16.84 21.26 -4.60
CA ILE A 156 18.15 20.93 -5.12
C ILE A 156 17.95 20.15 -6.43
N GLY A 157 17.92 20.88 -7.56
CA GLY A 157 17.83 20.32 -8.90
C GLY A 157 18.96 19.32 -9.21
N PRO A 158 18.84 18.52 -10.28
CA PRO A 158 19.79 17.45 -10.62
C PRO A 158 21.24 17.92 -10.83
N ASP A 159 21.41 19.18 -11.26
CA ASP A 159 22.72 19.84 -11.47
C ASP A 159 23.26 20.51 -10.21
N SER A 160 22.44 20.60 -9.17
CA SER A 160 22.75 21.27 -7.90
C SER A 160 23.31 20.30 -6.87
N ARG A 161 23.83 19.14 -7.27
CA ARG A 161 24.53 18.25 -6.33
C ARG A 161 25.76 18.99 -5.81
N PRO A 162 25.77 19.49 -4.56
CA PRO A 162 26.97 20.11 -4.04
C PRO A 162 28.08 19.07 -4.02
N ASP A 163 29.31 19.54 -4.21
CA ASP A 163 30.48 18.83 -3.72
C ASP A 163 30.17 18.36 -2.28
N PRO A 164 30.19 17.05 -1.97
CA PRO A 164 29.82 16.53 -0.65
C PRO A 164 30.73 17.05 0.46
N TYR A 165 31.84 17.70 0.11
CA TYR A 165 32.76 18.37 1.01
C TYR A 165 32.54 19.89 1.13
N LYS A 166 31.51 20.46 0.48
CA LYS A 166 31.18 21.89 0.53
C LYS A 166 29.73 22.12 0.96
N PRO A 167 29.46 23.12 1.82
CA PRO A 167 28.10 23.53 2.15
C PRO A 167 27.32 23.94 0.90
N TYR A 168 26.07 23.47 0.78
CA TYR A 168 25.15 23.97 -0.24
C TYR A 168 24.71 25.39 0.12
N ILE A 169 24.96 26.36 -0.75
CA ILE A 169 24.56 27.75 -0.54
C ILE A 169 23.17 27.94 -1.17
N PHE A 170 22.15 28.03 -0.33
CA PHE A 170 20.75 28.18 -0.77
C PHE A 170 20.45 29.57 -1.37
N TYR A 171 21.15 30.61 -0.92
CA TYR A 171 20.98 31.98 -1.39
C TYR A 171 22.36 32.63 -1.57
N PRO A 172 22.74 33.07 -2.78
CA PRO A 172 23.93 33.89 -2.95
C PRO A 172 23.69 35.28 -2.31
N GLU A 173 24.72 35.82 -1.66
CA GLU A 173 24.74 37.21 -1.16
C GLU A 173 24.63 38.23 -2.29
#